data_AF-X1IUI4-F1
#
_entry.id   AF-X1IUI4-F1
#
_cell.length_a   1.000
_cell.length_b   1.000
_cell.length_c   1.000
_cell.angle_alpha   90.00
_cell.angle_beta   90.00
_cell.angle_gamma   90.00
#
_symmetry.space_group_name_H-M   'P 1'
#
loop_
_entity.id
_entity.type
_entity.pdbx_description
1 polymer ?
#
loop_
_entity_poly.entity_id
_entity_poly.type
_entity_poly.pdbx_seq_one_letter_code
_entity_poly.pdbx_strand_id
1 'polypeptide(L)'
;MHTLGIMIDELSPFIDAVYREPYSLVSNNCIHKSLRIKAKAEELGKRTDLICCIMVVPINKWHNFPIVIPHVYAEIEGEKIDVALDPGREEIFCKNSEQKILMPVNISKIRRIFCRRA
;
A
#
# COMPACT_ATOMS: atom_id res chain seq x y z
N MET A 1 0.63 21.47 -20.54
CA MET A 1 0.41 21.11 -19.11
C MET A 1 -0.89 20.33 -18.90
N HIS A 2 -1.29 19.42 -19.81
CA HIS A 2 -2.58 18.69 -19.72
C HIS A 2 -2.44 17.18 -19.41
N THR A 3 -1.23 16.61 -19.51
CA THR A 3 -1.03 15.15 -19.41
C THR A 3 -0.97 14.63 -17.97
N LEU A 4 -0.56 15.46 -17.00
CA LEU A 4 -0.41 15.06 -15.59
C LEU A 4 -1.76 14.81 -14.86
N GLY A 5 -2.80 15.57 -15.22
CA GLY A 5 -4.14 15.41 -14.61
C GLY A 5 -4.87 14.14 -15.07
N ILE A 6 -4.71 13.76 -16.34
CA ILE A 6 -5.41 12.61 -16.95
C ILE A 6 -4.83 11.27 -16.43
N MET A 7 -3.55 11.21 -16.08
CA MET A 7 -2.89 9.98 -15.61
C MET A 7 -3.16 9.65 -14.13
N ILE A 8 -3.58 10.62 -13.31
CA ILE A 8 -4.09 10.35 -11.94
C ILE A 8 -5.52 9.78 -12.00
N ASP A 9 -6.28 10.18 -13.01
CA ASP A 9 -7.69 9.80 -13.20
C ASP A 9 -7.86 8.33 -13.58
N GLU A 10 -6.94 7.75 -14.36
CA GLU A 10 -7.03 6.31 -14.71
C GLU A 10 -6.56 5.37 -13.58
N LEU A 11 -5.63 5.83 -12.74
CA LEU A 11 -5.10 5.01 -11.65
C LEU A 11 -6.04 4.98 -10.43
N SER A 12 -6.70 6.09 -10.14
CA SER A 12 -7.66 6.23 -9.04
C SER A 12 -8.75 5.14 -9.01
N PRO A 13 -9.52 4.88 -10.09
CA PRO A 13 -10.55 3.85 -10.10
C PRO A 13 -9.97 2.44 -9.96
N PHE A 14 -8.74 2.21 -10.44
CA PHE A 14 -8.05 0.94 -10.22
C PHE A 14 -7.65 0.74 -8.75
N ILE A 15 -7.12 1.78 -8.10
CA ILE A 15 -6.80 1.75 -6.67
C ILE A 15 -8.06 1.51 -5.85
N ASP A 16 -9.17 2.21 -6.13
CA ASP A 16 -10.45 2.02 -5.43
C ASP A 16 -10.99 0.60 -5.62
N ALA A 17 -10.89 0.04 -6.83
CA ALA A 17 -11.26 -1.34 -7.07
C ALA A 17 -10.44 -2.31 -6.21
N VAL A 18 -9.11 -2.19 -6.19
CA VAL A 18 -8.21 -3.02 -5.37
C VAL A 18 -8.45 -2.82 -3.87
N TYR A 19 -8.73 -1.60 -3.45
CA TYR A 19 -9.05 -1.26 -2.06
C TYR A 19 -10.27 -2.02 -1.57
N ARG A 20 -11.34 -2.06 -2.36
CA ARG A 20 -12.61 -2.75 -2.02
C ARG A 20 -12.54 -4.27 -2.09
N GLU A 21 -11.51 -4.84 -2.70
CA GLU A 21 -11.36 -6.29 -2.73
C GLU A 21 -11.18 -6.85 -1.31
N PRO A 22 -11.84 -7.96 -0.96
CA PRO A 22 -11.76 -8.52 0.39
C PRO A 22 -10.34 -8.98 0.69
N TYR A 23 -9.85 -8.65 1.88
CA TYR A 23 -8.52 -9.10 2.30
C TYR A 23 -8.49 -10.61 2.56
N SER A 24 -7.45 -11.25 2.05
CA SER A 24 -7.08 -12.64 2.30
C SER A 24 -5.61 -12.72 2.71
N LEU A 25 -5.31 -13.40 3.82
CA LEU A 25 -3.93 -13.54 4.32
C LEU A 25 -2.98 -14.16 3.28
N VAL A 26 -3.48 -15.09 2.46
CA VAL A 26 -2.65 -15.92 1.57
C VAL A 26 -2.62 -15.37 0.13
N SER A 27 -3.71 -14.80 -0.36
CA SER A 27 -3.89 -14.49 -1.79
C SER A 27 -4.23 -13.04 -2.12
N ASN A 28 -4.72 -12.27 -1.14
CA ASN A 28 -5.10 -10.86 -1.37
C ASN A 28 -4.79 -10.01 -0.13
N ASN A 29 -3.51 -9.97 0.22
CA ASN A 29 -3.01 -9.21 1.35
C ASN A 29 -2.34 -7.89 0.87
N CYS A 30 -1.79 -7.13 1.82
CA CYS A 30 -1.15 -5.84 1.54
C CYS A 30 0.00 -5.93 0.52
N ILE A 31 0.74 -7.04 0.48
CA ILE A 31 1.84 -7.26 -0.47
C ILE A 31 1.28 -7.40 -1.89
N HIS A 32 0.29 -8.28 -2.07
CA HIS A 32 -0.31 -8.55 -3.38
C HIS A 32 -0.98 -7.29 -3.95
N LYS A 33 -1.76 -6.59 -3.13
CA LYS A 33 -2.44 -5.36 -3.53
C LYS A 33 -1.44 -4.27 -3.92
N SER A 34 -0.40 -4.07 -3.10
CA SER A 34 0.63 -3.06 -3.37
C SER A 34 1.44 -3.36 -4.62
N LEU A 35 1.74 -4.64 -4.89
CA LEU A 35 2.42 -5.06 -6.12
C LEU A 35 1.56 -4.79 -7.37
N ARG A 36 0.25 -5.08 -7.32
CA ARG A 36 -0.67 -4.83 -8.44
C ARG A 36 -0.81 -3.34 -8.73
N ILE A 37 -0.98 -2.52 -7.69
CA ILE A 37 -1.05 -1.06 -7.82
C ILE A 37 0.26 -0.50 -8.37
N LYS A 38 1.40 -0.96 -7.85
CA LYS A 38 2.72 -0.57 -8.35
C LYS A 38 2.87 -0.90 -9.83
N ALA A 39 2.57 -2.13 -10.24
CA ALA A 39 2.67 -2.55 -11.64
C ALA A 39 1.79 -1.68 -12.53
N LYS A 40 0.54 -1.42 -12.12
CA LYS A 40 -0.37 -0.58 -12.90
C LYS A 40 0.12 0.86 -13.02
N ALA A 41 0.67 1.42 -11.94
CA ALA A 41 1.23 2.76 -11.98
C ALA A 41 2.53 2.83 -12.82
N GLU A 42 3.36 1.78 -12.81
CA GLU A 42 4.53 1.67 -13.71
C GLU A 42 4.13 1.59 -15.19
N GLU A 43 3.07 0.85 -15.53
CA GLU A 43 2.50 0.81 -16.89
C GLU A 43 2.08 2.21 -17.36
N LEU A 44 1.58 3.04 -16.45
CA LEU A 44 1.20 4.43 -16.70
C LEU A 44 2.38 5.41 -16.66
N GLY A 45 3.62 4.91 -16.58
CA GLY A 45 4.84 5.72 -16.57
C GLY A 45 5.08 6.50 -15.26
N LYS A 46 4.38 6.15 -14.17
CA LYS A 46 4.54 6.83 -12.89
C LYS A 46 5.75 6.30 -12.13
N ARG A 47 6.38 7.18 -11.36
CA ARG A 47 7.43 6.77 -10.41
C ARG A 47 6.78 6.06 -9.24
N THR A 48 7.20 4.83 -8.98
CA THR A 48 6.65 4.02 -7.90
C THR A 48 7.75 3.38 -7.08
N ASP A 49 7.51 3.27 -5.78
CA ASP A 49 8.33 2.51 -4.85
C ASP A 49 7.45 1.60 -3.99
N LEU A 50 8.04 0.53 -3.47
CA LEU A 50 7.45 -0.30 -2.43
C LEU A 50 8.15 -0.03 -1.13
N ILE A 51 7.35 0.15 -0.08
CA ILE A 51 7.82 0.33 1.27
C ILE A 51 7.40 -0.87 2.10
N CYS A 52 8.36 -1.50 2.77
CA CYS A 52 8.11 -2.53 3.78
C CYS A 52 8.29 -1.90 5.16
N CYS A 53 7.40 -2.20 6.09
CA CYS A 53 7.37 -1.59 7.42
C CYS A 53 6.72 -2.51 8.45
N ILE A 54 6.75 -2.08 9.71
CA ILE A 54 5.96 -2.68 10.79
C ILE A 54 4.77 -1.77 11.05
N MET A 55 3.56 -2.34 10.95
CA MET A 55 2.32 -1.62 11.16
C MET A 55 1.73 -1.97 12.52
N VAL A 56 1.26 -0.94 13.23
CA VAL A 56 0.55 -1.08 14.50
C VAL A 56 -0.90 -0.64 14.32
N VAL A 57 -1.82 -1.57 14.54
CA VAL A 57 -3.26 -1.41 14.31
C VAL A 57 -4.02 -1.58 15.62
N PRO A 58 -4.69 -0.55 16.16
CA PRO A 58 -5.61 -0.72 17.27
C PRO A 58 -6.87 -1.49 16.82
N ILE A 59 -7.36 -2.41 17.66
CA ILE A 59 -8.65 -3.09 17.42
C ILE A 59 -9.75 -2.32 18.15
N ASN A 60 -10.61 -1.61 17.40
CA ASN A 60 -11.70 -0.82 17.95
C ASN A 60 -12.67 -1.64 18.83
N LYS A 61 -12.90 -2.92 18.49
CA LYS A 61 -13.86 -3.79 19.20
C LYS A 61 -13.30 -4.56 20.40
N TRP A 62 -11.99 -4.49 20.68
CA TRP A 62 -11.36 -5.36 21.69
C TRP A 62 -10.38 -4.60 22.61
N HIS A 63 -10.93 -3.63 23.36
CA HIS A 63 -10.23 -2.84 24.37
C HIS A 63 -8.89 -2.20 23.90
N ASN A 64 -8.78 -1.82 22.63
CA ASN A 64 -7.59 -1.20 22.04
C ASN A 64 -6.31 -2.05 22.12
N PHE A 65 -6.39 -3.39 22.17
CA PHE A 65 -5.17 -4.20 22.07
C PHE A 65 -4.51 -4.00 20.70
N PRO A 66 -3.27 -3.48 20.61
CA PRO A 66 -2.65 -3.18 19.33
C PRO A 66 -2.09 -4.45 18.68
N ILE A 67 -2.46 -4.70 17.43
CA ILE A 67 -1.85 -5.72 16.60
C ILE A 67 -0.62 -5.12 15.92
N VAL A 68 0.52 -5.81 16.03
CA VAL A 68 1.77 -5.43 15.36
C VAL A 68 2.06 -6.47 14.29
N ILE A 69 2.05 -6.06 13.01
CA ILE A 69 2.29 -6.98 11.88
C ILE A 69 3.19 -6.34 10.82
N PRO A 70 3.95 -7.15 10.07
CA PRO A 70 4.61 -6.70 8.85
C PRO A 70 3.59 -6.15 7.85
N HIS A 71 3.95 -5.05 7.18
CA HIS A 71 3.09 -4.38 6.23
C HIS A 71 3.89 -3.85 5.02
N VAL A 72 3.24 -3.85 3.86
CA VAL A 72 3.77 -3.32 2.62
C VAL A 72 2.74 -2.41 1.97
N TYR A 73 3.19 -1.22 1.57
CA TYR A 73 2.39 -0.27 0.80
C TYR A 73 3.17 0.26 -0.41
N ALA A 74 2.44 0.82 -1.38
CA ALA A 74 3.04 1.47 -2.55
C ALA A 74 3.15 2.97 -2.33
N GLU A 75 4.25 3.58 -2.75
CA GLU A 75 4.41 5.02 -2.85
C GLU A 75 4.42 5.39 -4.33
N ILE A 76 3.53 6.29 -4.75
CA ILE A 76 3.36 6.67 -6.16
C ILE A 76 3.52 8.18 -6.26
N GLU A 77 4.53 8.60 -7.02
CA GLU A 77 4.87 10.03 -7.18
C GLU A 77 5.14 10.78 -5.86
N GLY A 78 5.45 10.05 -4.78
CA GLY A 78 5.67 10.59 -3.43
C GLY A 78 4.46 10.46 -2.50
N GLU A 79 3.31 10.02 -3.01
CA GLU A 79 2.09 9.81 -2.23
C GLU A 79 1.97 8.37 -1.74
N LYS A 80 1.63 8.21 -0.45
CA LYS A 80 1.38 6.90 0.17
C LYS A 80 0.03 6.35 -0.30
N ILE A 81 0.05 5.20 -0.95
CA ILE A 81 -1.15 4.44 -1.32
C ILE A 81 -1.21 3.18 -0.45
N ASP A 82 -2.02 3.26 0.61
CA ASP A 82 -2.22 2.18 1.55
C ASP A 82 -3.62 1.59 1.43
N VAL A 83 -3.69 0.34 1.00
CA VAL A 83 -4.93 -0.42 0.78
C VAL A 83 -4.90 -1.75 1.55
N ALA A 84 -4.19 -1.77 2.68
CA ALA A 84 -3.99 -2.98 3.48
C ALA A 84 -5.33 -3.60 3.91
N LEU A 85 -6.20 -2.79 4.50
CA LEU A 85 -7.53 -3.20 4.94
C LEU A 85 -8.57 -2.79 3.89
N ASP A 86 -9.50 -3.68 3.60
CA ASP A 86 -10.73 -3.31 2.88
C ASP A 86 -11.69 -2.53 3.81
N PRO A 87 -12.69 -1.81 3.27
CA PRO A 87 -13.61 -0.99 4.07
C PRO A 87 -14.24 -1.74 5.25
N GLY A 88 -14.65 -2.99 5.05
CA GLY A 88 -15.29 -3.79 6.11
C GLY A 88 -14.33 -4.12 7.25
N ARG A 89 -13.03 -4.25 6.96
CA ARG A 89 -11.99 -4.43 7.99
C ARG A 89 -11.58 -3.12 8.65
N GLU A 90 -11.57 -1.99 7.94
CA GLU A 90 -11.32 -0.68 8.57
C GLU A 90 -12.34 -0.39 9.69
N GLU A 91 -13.59 -0.84 9.53
CA GLU A 91 -14.65 -0.70 10.57
C GLU A 91 -14.39 -1.54 11.83
N ILE A 92 -13.70 -2.68 11.70
CA ILE A 92 -13.38 -3.57 12.82
C ILE A 92 -12.09 -3.14 13.52
N PHE A 93 -11.11 -2.70 12.73
CA PHE A 93 -9.79 -2.29 13.16
C PHE A 93 -9.69 -0.77 13.22
N CYS A 94 -8.96 -0.13 12.30
CA CYS A 94 -8.93 1.32 12.11
C CYS A 94 -8.71 1.64 10.63
N LYS A 95 -8.86 2.91 10.24
CA LYS A 95 -8.60 3.34 8.86
C LYS A 95 -7.14 3.14 8.48
N ASN A 96 -6.86 2.82 7.22
CA ASN A 96 -5.49 2.69 6.70
C ASN A 96 -4.69 3.99 6.87
N SER A 97 -5.34 5.14 6.84
CA SER A 97 -4.73 6.45 7.09
C SER A 97 -4.36 6.71 8.56
N GLU A 98 -4.96 5.97 9.50
CA GLU A 98 -4.77 6.14 10.95
C GLU A 98 -3.77 5.12 11.53
N GLN A 99 -3.33 4.16 10.72
CA GLN A 99 -2.37 3.13 11.12
C GLN A 99 -1.00 3.74 11.40
N LYS A 100 -0.37 3.31 12.50
CA LYS A 100 0.98 3.75 12.85
C LYS A 100 2.00 2.88 12.12
N ILE A 101 2.86 3.52 11.34
CA ILE A 101 3.94 2.87 10.59
C ILE A 101 5.26 3.07 11.33
N LEU A 102 5.97 1.98 11.57
CA LEU A 102 7.29 1.95 12.19
C LEU A 102 8.31 1.40 11.19
N MET A 103 9.51 1.97 11.23
CA MET A 103 10.67 1.52 10.44
C MET A 103 10.37 1.34 8.93
N PRO A 104 9.88 2.38 8.23
CA PRO A 104 9.63 2.26 6.79
C PRO A 104 10.95 2.08 6.02
N VAL A 105 11.04 1.00 5.25
CA VAL A 105 12.19 0.65 4.43
C VAL A 105 11.77 0.60 2.96
N ASN A 106 12.38 1.45 2.13
CA ASN A 106 12.15 1.44 0.69
C ASN A 106 12.89 0.27 0.02
N ILE A 107 12.18 -0.83 -0.18
CA ILE A 107 12.74 -2.06 -0.75
C ILE A 107 13.02 -1.94 -2.25
N SER A 108 12.35 -1.01 -2.95
CA SER A 108 12.61 -0.74 -4.37
C SER A 108 14.00 -0.11 -4.59
N LYS A 109 14.41 0.80 -3.70
CA LYS A 109 15.75 1.41 -3.74
C LYS A 109 16.85 0.43 -3.32
N ILE A 110 16.59 -0.37 -2.29
CA ILE A 110 17.54 -1.41 -1.84
C ILE A 110 17.84 -2.39 -2.97
N ARG A 111 16.81 -2.92 -3.66
CA ARG A 111 17.00 -3.81 -4.80
C ARG A 111 17.86 -3.18 -5.90
N ARG A 112 17.66 -1.89 -6.22
CA ARG A 112 18.49 -1.19 -7.21
C ARG A 112 19.97 -1.10 -6.80
N ILE A 113 20.26 -0.99 -5.51
CA ILE A 113 21.64 -0.95 -5.00
C ILE A 113 22.29 -2.33 -5.12
N PHE A 114 21.60 -3.39 -4.72
CA PHE A 114 22.14 -4.75 -4.73
C PHE A 114 22.19 -5.38 -6.14
N CYS A 115 21.20 -5.13 -6.99
CA CYS A 115 21.16 -5.67 -8.35
C CYS A 115 21.99 -4.88 -9.38
N ARG A 116 22.49 -3.67 -9.06
CA ARG A 116 23.46 -2.95 -9.91
C ARG A 116 24.89 -3.48 -9.80
N ARG A 117 25.14 -4.47 -8.93
CA ARG A 117 26.45 -5.10 -8.71
C ARG A 117 26.53 -6.54 -9.24
N ALA A 118 25.56 -6.99 -10.04
CA ALA A 118 25.58 -8.28 -10.71
C ALA A 118 25.68 -8.09 -12.22
#